data_AF-A0A226MIG4-F1
#
_entry.id   AF-A0A226MIG4-F1
#
_cell.length_a   1.000
_cell.length_b   1.000
_cell.length_c   1.000
_cell.angle_alpha   90.00
_cell.angle_beta   90.00
_cell.angle_gamma   90.00
#
_symmetry.space_group_name_H-M   'P 1'
#
loop_
_entity.id
_entity.type
_entity.pdbx_description
1 polymer ?
#
loop_
_entity_poly.entity_id
_entity_poly.type
_entity_poly.pdbx_seq_one_letter_code
_entity_poly.pdbx_strand_id
1 'polypeptide(L)'
;MILRGDAEVLSFLFHVCALLQKTLDECQDRRSCRFLVRSRLFGVDPCPATAKYLLVWYKCRPNEYKSKVACEDDKLRLSCKKNMVIAIYSAIFGRTQGGSLECPYQNLGMPMIECKSATALQLMIKRCHGKRSCSIYASTYEFGDPCYPGIQKHLNVIYTCGNGEKQLLLRHKSSPPEVDAWKR
;
A
#
# COMPACT_ATOMS: atom_id res chain seq x y z
N MET A 1 10.01 4.59 -5.04
CA MET A 1 10.16 3.31 -4.33
C MET A 1 11.07 3.58 -3.16
N ILE A 2 10.44 3.91 -2.04
CA ILE A 2 10.98 4.40 -0.78
C ILE A 2 10.85 3.27 0.23
N LEU A 3 11.93 2.91 0.91
CA LEU A 3 11.91 1.86 1.93
C LEU A 3 11.24 2.42 3.20
N ARG A 4 10.25 1.71 3.77
CA ARG A 4 9.76 1.92 5.15
C ARG A 4 9.82 0.60 5.91
N GLY A 5 10.42 0.61 7.10
CA GLY A 5 10.36 -0.50 8.06
C GLY A 5 9.10 -0.37 8.92
N ASP A 6 8.31 -1.44 9.02
CA ASP A 6 7.23 -1.56 10.01
C ASP A 6 7.82 -2.23 11.27
N ALA A 7 7.57 -1.67 12.45
CA ALA A 7 8.14 -2.10 13.72
C ALA A 7 7.06 -2.73 14.62
N GLU A 8 7.16 -4.03 14.88
CA GLU A 8 6.57 -4.64 16.07
C GLU A 8 7.54 -5.71 16.63
N VAL A 9 7.81 -5.60 17.94
CA VAL A 9 7.94 -6.65 18.97
C VAL A 9 8.79 -6.10 20.14
N LEU A 10 8.11 -5.86 21.26
CA LEU A 10 8.64 -5.48 22.58
C LEU A 10 9.24 -6.71 23.28
N SER A 11 10.56 -6.74 23.54
CA SER A 11 11.20 -7.40 24.71
C SER A 11 12.75 -7.24 24.82
N PHE A 12 13.48 -6.59 23.90
CA PHE A 12 14.96 -6.48 23.96
C PHE A 12 15.46 -5.05 23.69
N LEU A 13 15.24 -4.13 24.65
CA LEU A 13 15.05 -2.70 24.34
C LEU A 13 16.28 -1.82 24.08
N PHE A 14 17.53 -2.25 24.30
CA PHE A 14 18.69 -1.35 24.04
C PHE A 14 19.45 -1.63 22.73
N HIS A 15 19.60 -2.88 22.30
CA HIS A 15 20.45 -3.21 21.14
C HIS A 15 19.69 -3.28 19.81
N VAL A 16 18.40 -3.65 19.84
CA VAL A 16 17.52 -3.68 18.65
C VAL A 16 17.27 -2.27 18.11
N CYS A 17 17.25 -1.26 18.99
CA CYS A 17 17.00 0.13 18.62
C CYS A 17 18.14 0.72 17.76
N ALA A 18 19.41 0.46 18.09
CA ALA A 18 20.55 1.02 17.36
C ALA A 18 20.67 0.47 15.93
N LEU A 19 20.41 -0.82 15.74
CA LEU A 19 20.36 -1.45 14.42
C LEU A 19 19.22 -0.90 13.57
N LEU A 20 18.03 -0.78 14.17
CA LEU A 20 16.85 -0.24 13.50
C LEU A 20 17.09 1.22 13.11
N GLN A 21 17.62 2.04 14.01
CA GLN A 21 18.00 3.42 13.74
C GLN A 21 19.02 3.52 12.60
N LYS A 22 20.10 2.73 12.64
CA LYS A 22 21.10 2.75 11.57
C LYS A 22 20.52 2.33 10.22
N THR A 23 19.61 1.34 10.22
CA THR A 23 18.92 0.90 9.02
C THR A 23 17.99 1.99 8.49
N LEU A 24 17.26 2.67 9.37
CA LEU A 24 16.40 3.79 8.99
C LEU A 24 17.22 4.97 8.46
N ASP A 25 18.24 5.43 9.17
CA ASP A 25 19.06 6.58 8.74
C ASP A 25 19.72 6.37 7.36
N GLU A 26 20.17 5.15 7.08
CA GLU A 26 20.86 4.83 5.84
C GLU A 26 19.91 4.43 4.70
N CYS A 27 18.77 3.82 5.00
CA CYS A 27 17.90 3.21 3.98
C CYS A 27 16.52 3.85 3.84
N GLN A 28 16.00 4.51 4.89
CA GLN A 28 14.70 5.15 4.86
C GLN A 28 14.65 6.16 3.70
N ASP A 29 13.60 6.08 2.90
CA ASP A 29 13.37 6.98 1.76
C ASP A 29 14.44 6.95 0.65
N ARG A 30 15.39 6.00 0.70
CA ARG A 30 16.39 5.80 -0.36
C ARG A 30 15.97 4.71 -1.33
N ARG A 31 16.38 4.85 -2.60
CA ARG A 31 16.20 3.81 -3.64
C ARG A 31 17.20 2.67 -3.53
N SER A 32 18.34 2.93 -2.89
CA SER A 32 19.43 1.99 -2.64
C SER A 32 20.23 2.51 -1.45
N CYS A 33 20.62 1.62 -0.56
CA CYS A 33 21.45 1.91 0.60
C CYS A 33 22.46 0.78 0.80
N ARG A 34 23.58 1.10 1.47
CA ARG A 34 24.60 0.13 1.88
C ARG A 34 25.12 0.60 3.23
N PHE A 35 25.18 -0.30 4.21
CA PHE A 35 25.79 0.00 5.49
C PHE A 35 26.54 -1.23 6.00
N LEU A 36 27.58 -0.98 6.77
CA LEU A 36 28.47 -2.03 7.26
C LEU A 36 27.96 -2.57 8.60
N VAL A 37 27.74 -3.88 8.69
CA VAL A 37 27.33 -4.57 9.91
C VAL A 37 28.59 -4.84 10.75
N ARG A 38 28.87 -4.00 11.75
CA ARG A 38 30.00 -4.17 12.69
C ARG A 38 29.50 -4.62 14.05
N SER A 39 30.11 -5.65 14.65
CA SER A 39 29.76 -6.16 15.99
C SER A 39 29.78 -5.07 17.07
N ARG A 40 30.67 -4.06 16.94
CA ARG A 40 30.80 -2.92 17.87
C ARG A 40 29.61 -1.96 17.88
N LEU A 41 28.74 -2.01 16.86
CA LEU A 41 27.51 -1.21 16.82
C LEU A 41 26.35 -1.87 17.59
N PHE A 42 26.56 -3.10 18.08
CA PHE A 42 25.56 -3.93 18.76
C PHE A 42 25.98 -4.33 20.18
N GLY A 43 26.88 -3.59 20.82
CA GLY A 43 27.34 -3.87 22.19
C GLY A 43 28.35 -5.02 22.31
N VAL A 44 28.47 -5.58 23.52
CA VAL A 44 29.35 -6.73 23.81
C VAL A 44 28.79 -7.96 23.11
N ASP A 45 29.64 -8.67 22.38
CA ASP A 45 29.27 -9.84 21.61
C ASP A 45 28.77 -10.97 22.55
N PRO A 46 27.46 -11.34 22.53
CA PRO A 46 26.93 -12.38 23.40
C PRO A 46 27.38 -13.81 22.99
N CYS A 47 28.00 -13.97 21.82
CA CYS A 47 28.48 -15.24 21.29
C CYS A 47 29.65 -15.03 20.31
N PRO A 48 30.88 -14.80 20.82
CA PRO A 48 32.05 -14.39 20.04
C PRO A 48 32.60 -15.44 19.06
N ALA A 49 32.04 -16.65 19.03
CA ALA A 49 32.46 -17.75 18.13
C ALA A 49 31.42 -18.07 17.05
N THR A 50 30.29 -17.37 17.00
CA THR A 50 29.19 -17.67 16.07
C THR A 50 29.10 -16.60 15.00
N ALA A 51 28.99 -17.02 13.73
CA ALA A 51 28.68 -16.10 12.65
C ALA A 51 27.30 -15.45 12.88
N LYS A 52 27.27 -14.11 12.88
CA LYS A 52 26.04 -13.34 13.03
C LYS A 52 25.54 -12.91 11.65
N TYR A 53 24.22 -12.91 11.48
CA TYR A 53 23.58 -12.40 10.28
C TYR A 53 22.53 -11.36 10.67
N LEU A 54 22.33 -10.40 9.77
CA LEU A 54 21.31 -9.38 9.89
C LEU A 54 20.17 -9.70 8.92
N LEU A 55 18.96 -9.82 9.45
CA LEU A 55 17.75 -9.94 8.64
C LEU A 55 17.03 -8.59 8.60
N VAL A 56 16.82 -8.04 7.41
CA VAL A 56 16.11 -6.77 7.21
C VAL A 56 14.88 -7.01 6.35
N TRP A 57 13.74 -6.55 6.86
CA TRP A 57 12.48 -6.53 6.15
C TRP A 57 12.20 -5.11 5.66
N TYR A 58 11.91 -4.94 4.37
CA TYR A 58 11.65 -3.63 3.81
C TYR A 58 10.51 -3.67 2.80
N LYS A 59 9.79 -2.56 2.68
CA LYS A 59 8.74 -2.36 1.67
C LYS A 59 9.03 -1.11 0.85
N CYS A 60 8.90 -1.23 -0.47
CA CYS A 60 9.02 -0.11 -1.39
C CYS A 60 7.69 0.65 -1.53
N ARG A 61 7.65 1.93 -1.17
CA ARG A 61 6.52 2.85 -1.39
C ARG A 61 6.74 3.72 -2.65
N PRO A 62 5.73 3.90 -3.52
CA PRO A 62 5.79 4.89 -4.60
C PRO A 62 6.14 6.29 -4.10
N ASN A 63 6.74 7.09 -4.98
CA ASN A 63 7.08 8.48 -4.66
C ASN A 63 5.85 9.40 -4.71
N GLU A 64 4.85 9.05 -5.52
CA GLU A 64 3.66 9.87 -5.75
C GLU A 64 2.44 8.96 -5.78
N TYR A 65 1.46 9.27 -4.93
CA TYR A 65 0.13 8.67 -4.95
C TYR A 65 -0.83 9.63 -5.63
N LYS A 66 -1.69 9.08 -6.48
CA LYS A 66 -2.78 9.80 -7.12
C LYS A 66 -4.09 9.33 -6.51
N SER A 67 -4.93 10.30 -6.14
CA SER A 67 -6.31 10.06 -5.72
C SER A 67 -7.25 10.47 -6.84
N LYS A 68 -8.30 9.70 -7.06
CA LYS A 68 -9.43 10.11 -7.88
C LYS A 68 -10.73 9.63 -7.25
N VAL A 69 -11.73 10.51 -7.25
CA VAL A 69 -13.09 10.18 -6.83
C VAL A 69 -14.03 10.21 -8.05
N ALA A 70 -15.04 9.35 -8.03
CA ALA A 70 -16.21 9.41 -8.91
C ALA A 70 -17.47 9.22 -8.07
N CYS A 71 -18.49 10.04 -8.32
CA CYS A 71 -19.76 9.93 -7.61
C CYS A 71 -20.56 8.73 -8.12
N GLU A 72 -21.62 8.35 -7.41
CA GLU A 72 -22.49 7.26 -7.84
C GLU A 72 -22.95 7.45 -9.28
N ASP A 73 -22.85 6.39 -10.07
CA ASP A 73 -23.15 6.31 -11.51
C ASP A 73 -22.22 7.10 -12.45
N ASP A 74 -21.27 7.86 -11.92
CA ASP A 74 -20.25 8.52 -12.74
C ASP A 74 -19.18 7.55 -13.26
N LYS A 75 -18.60 7.91 -14.41
CA LYS A 75 -17.52 7.16 -15.03
C LYS A 75 -16.16 7.62 -14.50
N LEU A 76 -15.51 6.77 -13.71
CA LEU A 76 -14.12 6.97 -13.30
C LEU A 76 -13.17 6.63 -14.47
N ARG A 77 -12.23 7.54 -14.77
CA ARG A 77 -11.16 7.32 -15.76
C ARG A 77 -9.78 7.49 -15.13
N LEU A 78 -9.00 6.41 -15.16
CA LEU A 78 -7.60 6.35 -14.75
C LEU A 78 -6.71 6.24 -15.98
N SER A 79 -5.61 7.00 -16.03
CA SER A 79 -4.65 6.91 -17.13
C SER A 79 -3.24 7.29 -16.70
N CYS A 80 -2.26 6.62 -17.29
CA CYS A 80 -0.84 6.86 -17.11
C CYS A 80 -0.19 7.30 -18.42
N LYS A 81 0.98 7.95 -18.32
CA LYS A 81 1.80 8.35 -19.47
C LYS A 81 2.31 7.12 -20.25
N LYS A 82 2.87 7.32 -21.46
CA LYS A 82 3.48 6.24 -22.25
C LYS A 82 4.50 5.46 -21.40
N ASN A 83 4.51 4.13 -21.56
CA ASN A 83 5.37 3.17 -20.87
C ASN A 83 5.14 3.03 -19.34
N MET A 84 4.06 3.62 -18.81
CA MET A 84 3.63 3.43 -17.42
C MET A 84 2.30 2.71 -17.35
N VAL A 85 2.11 1.96 -16.28
CA VAL A 85 0.87 1.22 -15.98
C VAL A 85 0.34 1.61 -14.61
N ILE A 86 -0.97 1.41 -14.44
CA ILE A 86 -1.72 1.70 -13.23
C ILE A 86 -1.44 0.62 -12.18
N ALA A 87 -0.96 1.01 -11.00
CA ALA A 87 -1.01 0.19 -9.79
C ALA A 87 -2.07 0.73 -8.84
N ILE A 88 -3.12 -0.05 -8.64
CA ILE A 88 -4.15 0.20 -7.61
C ILE A 88 -3.58 -0.16 -6.23
N TYR A 89 -3.70 0.77 -5.28
CA TYR A 89 -3.27 0.60 -3.88
C TYR A 89 -4.46 0.52 -2.92
N SER A 90 -5.48 1.34 -3.16
CA SER A 90 -6.73 1.33 -2.39
C SER A 90 -7.90 1.66 -3.32
N ALA A 91 -9.04 1.04 -3.09
CA ALA A 91 -10.29 1.45 -3.70
C ALA A 91 -11.43 1.21 -2.71
N ILE A 92 -12.25 2.23 -2.51
CA ILE A 92 -13.38 2.21 -1.59
C ILE A 92 -14.60 2.71 -2.35
N PHE A 93 -15.61 1.85 -2.47
CA PHE A 93 -16.94 2.23 -2.95
C PHE A 93 -17.89 2.27 -1.75
N GLY A 94 -18.53 3.41 -1.52
CA GLY A 94 -19.44 3.60 -0.40
C GLY A 94 -19.44 5.04 0.10
N ARG A 95 -19.64 5.24 1.40
CA ARG A 95 -19.65 6.55 2.06
C ARG A 95 -18.71 6.54 3.26
N THR A 96 -17.89 7.57 3.38
CA THR A 96 -17.01 7.79 4.54
C THR A 96 -17.58 8.86 5.46
N GLN A 97 -17.20 8.85 6.75
CA GLN A 97 -17.73 9.74 7.79
C GLN A 97 -17.62 11.25 7.46
N GLY A 98 -16.60 11.65 6.69
CA GLY A 98 -16.40 13.03 6.22
C GLY A 98 -17.04 13.36 4.85
N GLY A 99 -17.79 12.44 4.24
CA GLY A 99 -18.27 12.56 2.87
C GLY A 99 -17.12 12.67 1.85
N SER A 100 -17.43 13.18 0.66
CA SER A 100 -16.44 13.57 -0.36
C SER A 100 -16.74 15.00 -0.80
N LEU A 101 -15.74 15.88 -0.80
CA LEU A 101 -15.87 17.24 -1.33
C LEU A 101 -16.20 17.24 -2.84
N GLU A 102 -15.76 16.22 -3.56
CA GLU A 102 -16.02 16.05 -5.00
C GLU A 102 -17.45 15.55 -5.27
N CYS A 103 -18.11 14.95 -4.26
CA CYS A 103 -19.49 14.43 -4.35
C CYS A 103 -20.34 15.01 -3.20
N PRO A 104 -20.63 16.33 -3.22
CA PRO A 104 -21.41 16.98 -2.18
C PRO A 104 -22.85 16.45 -2.20
N TYR A 105 -23.35 16.08 -1.03
CA TYR A 105 -24.73 15.63 -0.86
C TYR A 105 -25.60 16.76 -0.32
N GLN A 106 -26.82 16.89 -0.84
CA GLN A 106 -27.70 18.05 -0.61
C GLN A 106 -28.55 17.99 0.67
N ASN A 107 -28.61 16.85 1.39
CA ASN A 107 -29.44 16.75 2.59
C ASN A 107 -28.60 16.87 3.88
N LEU A 108 -28.73 18.02 4.53
CA LEU A 108 -28.09 18.47 5.78
C LEU A 108 -28.53 17.71 7.06
N GLY A 109 -29.26 16.59 6.95
CA GLY A 109 -29.87 15.90 8.10
C GLY A 109 -29.58 14.40 8.22
N MET A 110 -28.69 13.86 7.39
CA MET A 110 -28.39 12.42 7.39
C MET A 110 -27.34 12.07 8.46
N PRO A 111 -27.51 10.98 9.23
CA PRO A 111 -26.52 10.58 10.22
C PRO A 111 -25.16 10.29 9.56
N MET A 112 -24.09 10.42 10.34
CA MET A 112 -22.74 10.03 9.94
C MET A 112 -22.67 8.51 9.76
N ILE A 113 -23.14 8.01 8.61
CA ILE A 113 -23.12 6.61 8.24
C ILE A 113 -21.84 6.33 7.44
N GLU A 114 -21.12 5.31 7.87
CA GLU A 114 -20.01 4.75 7.13
C GLU A 114 -20.41 3.40 6.54
N CYS A 115 -20.23 3.24 5.25
CA CYS A 115 -20.50 2.00 4.53
C CYS A 115 -19.46 1.83 3.41
N LYS A 116 -18.96 0.61 3.24
CA LYS A 116 -17.87 0.31 2.30
C LYS A 116 -18.08 -1.07 1.70
N SER A 117 -17.94 -1.17 0.37
CA SER A 117 -17.96 -2.45 -0.33
C SER A 117 -16.66 -3.22 -0.08
N ALA A 118 -16.78 -4.48 0.35
CA ALA A 118 -15.65 -5.36 0.62
C ALA A 118 -14.91 -5.79 -0.67
N THR A 119 -15.59 -5.77 -1.82
CA THR A 119 -15.05 -6.26 -3.10
C THR A 119 -14.41 -5.16 -3.96
N ALA A 120 -14.58 -3.89 -3.58
CA ALA A 120 -14.16 -2.75 -4.39
C ALA A 120 -12.67 -2.78 -4.78
N LEU A 121 -11.79 -3.06 -3.82
CA LEU A 121 -10.35 -3.17 -4.06
C LEU A 121 -10.02 -4.31 -5.02
N GLN A 122 -10.57 -5.50 -4.79
CA GLN A 122 -10.30 -6.67 -5.62
C GLN A 122 -10.77 -6.46 -7.06
N LEU A 123 -11.95 -5.87 -7.26
CA LEU A 123 -12.46 -5.56 -8.59
C LEU A 123 -11.59 -4.54 -9.32
N MET A 124 -11.18 -3.47 -8.65
CA MET A 124 -10.29 -2.46 -9.22
C MET A 124 -8.91 -3.04 -9.58
N ILE A 125 -8.36 -3.92 -8.73
CA ILE A 125 -7.14 -4.64 -9.04
C ILE A 125 -7.33 -5.50 -10.29
N LYS A 126 -8.41 -6.29 -10.35
CA LYS A 126 -8.72 -7.18 -11.48
C LYS A 126 -8.94 -6.42 -12.79
N ARG A 127 -9.65 -5.29 -12.76
CA ARG A 127 -10.03 -4.53 -13.96
C ARG A 127 -8.96 -3.55 -14.44
N CYS A 128 -8.23 -2.90 -13.52
CA CYS A 128 -7.39 -1.75 -13.86
C CYS A 128 -5.89 -1.95 -13.62
N HIS A 129 -5.49 -2.82 -12.68
CA HIS A 129 -4.08 -2.99 -12.35
C HIS A 129 -3.28 -3.53 -13.56
N GLY A 130 -2.10 -2.97 -13.79
CA GLY A 130 -1.24 -3.34 -14.93
C GLY A 130 -1.68 -2.76 -16.29
N LYS A 131 -2.80 -2.03 -16.36
CA LYS A 131 -3.24 -1.37 -17.60
C LYS A 131 -2.71 0.06 -17.69
N ARG A 132 -2.53 0.58 -18.91
CA ARG A 132 -2.17 2.00 -19.13
C ARG A 132 -3.34 2.96 -18.89
N SER A 133 -4.54 2.53 -19.25
CA SER A 133 -5.78 3.28 -19.10
C SER A 133 -6.87 2.33 -18.64
N CYS A 134 -7.72 2.77 -17.72
CA CYS A 134 -8.87 2.04 -17.23
C CYS A 134 -10.06 2.97 -17.06
N SER A 135 -11.26 2.49 -17.39
CA SER A 135 -12.51 3.20 -17.15
C SER A 135 -13.52 2.24 -16.53
N ILE A 136 -14.22 2.69 -15.50
CA ILE A 136 -15.24 1.91 -14.79
C ILE A 136 -16.32 2.84 -14.25
N TYR A 137 -17.56 2.39 -14.18
CA TYR A 137 -18.66 3.13 -13.58
C TYR A 137 -18.68 2.89 -12.07
N ALA A 138 -18.85 3.96 -11.29
CA ALA A 138 -19.01 3.91 -9.85
C ALA A 138 -20.46 3.54 -9.48
N SER A 139 -20.92 2.35 -9.87
CA SER A 139 -22.30 1.92 -9.70
C SER A 139 -22.43 0.69 -8.79
N THR A 140 -23.62 0.52 -8.22
CA THR A 140 -24.00 -0.66 -7.43
C THR A 140 -23.97 -1.95 -8.24
N TYR A 141 -24.17 -1.87 -9.56
CA TYR A 141 -24.05 -3.02 -10.45
C TYR A 141 -22.62 -3.59 -10.47
N GLU A 142 -21.61 -2.73 -10.46
CA GLU A 142 -20.21 -3.15 -10.50
C GLU A 142 -19.69 -3.54 -9.11
N PHE A 143 -20.03 -2.76 -8.09
CA PHE A 143 -19.41 -2.84 -6.75
C PHE A 143 -20.31 -3.42 -5.66
N GLY A 144 -21.56 -3.76 -5.98
CA GLY A 144 -22.61 -4.05 -5.01
C GLY A 144 -23.13 -2.79 -4.32
N ASP A 145 -24.21 -2.93 -3.54
CA ASP A 145 -24.71 -1.84 -2.69
C ASP A 145 -24.35 -2.10 -1.22
N PRO A 146 -23.29 -1.47 -0.68
CA PRO A 146 -22.86 -1.67 0.70
C PRO A 146 -23.65 -0.83 1.71
N CYS A 147 -24.54 0.05 1.26
CA CYS A 147 -25.22 1.04 2.10
C CYS A 147 -26.73 0.81 2.13
N TYR A 148 -27.41 1.42 3.09
CA TYR A 148 -28.87 1.47 3.09
C TYR A 148 -29.39 2.23 1.85
N PRO A 149 -30.60 1.93 1.37
CA PRO A 149 -31.21 2.66 0.26
C PRO A 149 -31.26 4.17 0.53
N GLY A 150 -30.96 4.97 -0.51
CA GLY A 150 -30.96 6.44 -0.42
C GLY A 150 -29.65 7.06 0.09
N ILE A 151 -28.65 6.26 0.45
CA ILE A 151 -27.29 6.76 0.74
C ILE A 151 -26.52 6.88 -0.59
N GLN A 152 -26.18 8.12 -0.97
CA GLN A 152 -25.33 8.34 -2.13
C GLN A 152 -23.89 7.90 -1.84
N LYS A 153 -23.36 7.07 -2.74
CA LYS A 153 -22.03 6.47 -2.64
C LYS A 153 -21.04 7.20 -3.54
N HIS A 154 -19.76 6.94 -3.32
CA HIS A 154 -18.69 7.39 -4.20
C HIS A 154 -17.58 6.33 -4.27
N LEU A 155 -16.92 6.25 -5.42
CA LEU A 155 -15.73 5.43 -5.61
C LEU A 155 -14.49 6.31 -5.42
N ASN A 156 -13.73 6.06 -4.36
CA ASN A 156 -12.42 6.67 -4.14
C ASN A 156 -11.32 5.66 -4.47
N VAL A 157 -10.42 6.01 -5.38
CA VAL A 157 -9.31 5.14 -5.81
C VAL A 157 -7.98 5.84 -5.61
N ILE A 158 -7.11 5.19 -4.86
CA ILE A 158 -5.70 5.56 -4.69
C ILE A 158 -4.86 4.65 -5.59
N TYR A 159 -4.14 5.25 -6.52
CA TYR A 159 -3.33 4.54 -7.50
C TYR A 159 -2.02 5.27 -7.78
N THR A 160 -1.10 4.59 -8.46
CA THR A 160 0.13 5.19 -8.98
C THR A 160 0.38 4.78 -10.41
N CYS A 161 1.24 5.53 -11.09
CA CYS A 161 1.76 5.17 -12.40
C CYS A 161 3.21 4.71 -12.25
N GLY A 162 3.51 3.46 -12.64
CA GLY A 162 4.86 2.91 -12.55
C GLY A 162 5.23 2.13 -13.80
N ASN A 163 6.52 1.81 -13.95
CA ASN A 163 6.99 0.98 -15.07
C ASN A 163 6.44 -0.44 -14.91
N GLY A 164 5.72 -0.94 -15.92
CA GLY A 164 5.03 -2.23 -15.86
C GLY A 164 5.95 -3.42 -15.56
N GLU A 165 7.19 -3.37 -16.05
CA GLU A 165 8.22 -4.39 -15.79
C GLU A 165 8.58 -4.53 -14.30
N LYS A 166 8.52 -3.44 -13.52
CA LYS A 166 8.87 -3.44 -12.09
C LYS A 166 7.69 -3.79 -11.18
N GLN A 167 6.45 -3.66 -11.66
CA GLN A 167 5.25 -3.97 -10.87
C GLN A 167 4.89 -5.45 -10.85
N LEU A 168 5.17 -6.19 -11.93
CA LEU A 168 5.02 -7.66 -11.97
C LEU A 168 5.88 -8.36 -10.91
N LEU A 169 7.07 -7.80 -10.60
CA LEU A 169 7.97 -8.32 -9.58
C LEU A 169 7.47 -8.12 -8.13
N LEU A 170 6.57 -7.18 -7.88
CA LEU A 170 5.98 -6.96 -6.55
C LEU A 170 4.88 -7.97 -6.22
N ARG A 171 4.20 -8.54 -7.22
CA ARG A 171 3.21 -9.63 -7.03
C ARG A 171 3.83 -10.91 -6.47
N HIS A 172 5.11 -11.16 -6.75
CA HIS A 172 5.82 -12.37 -6.30
C HIS A 172 6.55 -12.22 -4.96
N LYS A 173 6.60 -11.02 -4.36
CA LYS A 173 7.33 -10.74 -3.11
C LYS A 173 6.44 -10.34 -1.92
N SER A 174 5.12 -10.35 -2.09
CA SER A 174 4.17 -10.10 -1.00
C SER A 174 3.87 -11.34 -0.15
N SER A 175 4.29 -12.53 -0.58
CA SER A 175 4.47 -13.65 0.35
C SER A 175 5.70 -13.34 1.21
N PRO A 176 5.67 -13.60 2.53
CA PRO A 176 6.91 -13.80 3.28
C PRO A 176 7.79 -14.76 2.46
N PRO A 177 9.12 -14.56 2.37
CA PRO A 177 9.96 -15.61 1.87
C PRO A 177 9.70 -16.81 2.77
N GLU A 178 9.01 -17.80 2.22
CA GLU A 178 9.04 -19.15 2.72
C GLU A 178 10.53 -19.48 2.87
N VAL A 179 10.91 -19.89 4.07
CA VAL A 179 12.30 -20.16 4.44
C VAL A 179 12.70 -21.46 3.74
N ASP A 180 12.81 -21.41 2.42
CA ASP A 180 13.15 -22.57 1.62
C ASP A 180 14.66 -22.78 1.64
N ALA A 181 15.01 -23.87 2.32
CA ALA A 181 16.09 -24.77 1.98
C ALA A 181 17.53 -24.24 2.14
N TRP A 182 18.00 -24.21 3.39
CA TRP A 182 19.36 -24.68 3.70
C TRP A 182 19.26 -25.92 4.60
N LYS A 183 18.64 -26.99 4.07
CA LYS A 183 19.03 -28.36 4.42
C LYS A 183 20.17 -28.76 3.48
N ARG A 184 21.40 -28.65 3.97
CA ARG A 184 22.49 -29.56 3.66
C ARG A 184 23.50 -29.50 4.78
#